data_AF-A0A940X2F0-F1
#
_entry.id   AF-A0A940X2F0-F1
#
_cell.length_a   1.000
_cell.length_b   1.000
_cell.length_c   1.000
_cell.angle_alpha   90.00
_cell.angle_beta   90.00
_cell.angle_gamma   90.00
#
_symmetry.space_group_name_H-M   'P 1'
#
loop_
_entity.id
_entity.type
_entity.pdbx_description
1 polymer ?
#
loop_
_entity_poly.entity_id
_entity_poly.type
_entity_poly.pdbx_seq_one_letter_code
_entity_poly.pdbx_strand_id
1 'polypeptide(L)'
;MRHRSLLGLTILLLGVAGSAAARDFGDRVDHRLDRKGERIEHRLDARGDRIEARYDRRAAVAAAHGRFHLAQRLDARGERIDRRLDRKGERAEARWDRRGDRFDRRWDRRS
;
A
#
# COMPACT_ATOMS: atom_id res chain seq x y z
N MET A 1 15.65 -1.14 -69.18
CA MET A 1 14.42 -1.80 -68.72
C MET A 1 14.68 -2.46 -67.37
N ARG A 2 13.79 -2.17 -66.40
CA ARG A 2 13.46 -2.93 -65.17
C ARG A 2 14.33 -2.71 -63.92
N HIS A 3 13.85 -1.71 -63.16
CA HIS A 3 13.94 -1.50 -61.72
C HIS A 3 13.77 -2.77 -60.87
N ARG A 4 14.60 -2.92 -59.82
CA ARG A 4 14.29 -3.57 -58.53
C ARG A 4 15.19 -2.96 -57.44
N SER A 5 14.87 -1.79 -56.91
CA SER A 5 13.99 -1.55 -55.75
C SER A 5 14.69 -1.77 -54.40
N LEU A 6 15.26 -0.67 -53.89
CA LEU A 6 15.15 -0.15 -52.52
C LEU A 6 14.27 -0.96 -51.55
N LEU A 7 14.76 -2.10 -51.06
CA LEU A 7 14.10 -2.90 -50.01
C LEU A 7 15.04 -3.18 -48.82
N GLY A 8 15.97 -2.26 -48.56
CA GLY A 8 16.91 -2.36 -47.43
C GLY A 8 16.50 -1.54 -46.20
N LEU A 9 15.43 -0.74 -46.25
CA LEU A 9 15.20 0.32 -45.26
C LEU A 9 13.74 0.43 -44.76
N THR A 10 13.03 -0.68 -44.58
CA THR A 10 11.64 -0.67 -44.07
C THR A 10 11.39 -1.54 -42.84
N ILE A 11 12.41 -2.20 -42.27
CA ILE A 11 12.29 -2.97 -41.01
C ILE A 11 12.99 -2.24 -39.84
N LEU A 12 13.01 -0.90 -39.85
CA LEU A 12 13.54 -0.12 -38.71
C LEU A 12 12.53 0.87 -38.11
N LEU A 13 11.23 0.71 -38.38
CA LEU A 13 10.19 1.64 -37.89
C LEU A 13 8.98 0.99 -37.19
N LEU A 14 9.00 -0.34 -36.98
CA LEU A 14 7.93 -1.07 -36.28
C LEU A 14 8.28 -1.49 -34.85
N GLY A 15 9.41 -1.03 -34.30
CA GLY A 15 9.85 -1.35 -32.94
C GLY A 15 9.39 -0.37 -31.84
N VAL A 16 8.86 0.81 -32.19
CA VAL A 16 8.68 1.91 -31.20
C VAL A 16 7.29 1.94 -30.55
N ALA A 17 6.28 1.26 -31.13
CA ALA A 17 4.91 1.30 -30.62
C ALA A 17 4.67 0.43 -29.37
N GLY A 18 5.52 -0.57 -29.10
CA GLY A 18 5.38 -1.47 -27.95
C GLY A 18 5.72 -0.82 -26.60
N SER A 19 6.64 0.15 -26.59
CA SER A 19 7.20 0.75 -25.38
C SER A 19 6.29 1.79 -24.69
N ALA A 20 5.47 2.52 -25.45
CA ALA A 20 4.60 3.57 -24.90
C ALA A 20 3.34 2.99 -24.21
N ALA A 21 2.66 2.05 -24.87
CA ALA A 21 1.48 1.37 -24.31
C ALA A 21 1.84 0.46 -23.13
N ALA A 22 3.05 -0.10 -23.14
CA ALA A 22 3.59 -0.80 -22.00
C ALA A 22 3.74 0.17 -20.81
N ARG A 23 4.50 1.27 -20.96
CA ARG A 23 4.73 2.23 -19.85
C ARG A 23 3.43 2.73 -19.20
N ASP A 24 2.42 3.13 -20.00
CA ASP A 24 1.11 3.57 -19.48
C ASP A 24 0.37 2.47 -18.67
N PHE A 25 0.55 1.20 -19.04
CA PHE A 25 0.00 0.09 -18.27
C PHE A 25 0.74 -0.13 -16.93
N GLY A 26 2.08 0.01 -16.94
CA GLY A 26 2.92 -0.02 -15.75
C GLY A 26 2.47 0.99 -14.70
N ASP A 27 2.40 2.25 -15.12
CA ASP A 27 2.05 3.39 -14.26
C ASP A 27 0.63 3.25 -13.69
N ARG A 28 -0.34 2.76 -14.49
CA ARG A 28 -1.72 2.55 -14.03
C ARG A 28 -1.84 1.46 -12.97
N VAL A 29 -1.06 0.39 -13.09
CA VAL A 29 -1.09 -0.70 -12.10
C VAL A 29 -0.43 -0.25 -10.81
N ASP A 30 0.68 0.47 -10.89
CA ASP A 30 1.39 1.02 -9.74
C ASP A 30 0.51 1.95 -8.91
N HIS A 31 -0.08 2.96 -9.57
CA HIS A 31 -1.07 3.86 -8.94
C HIS A 31 -2.26 3.14 -8.30
N ARG A 32 -2.67 1.99 -8.84
CA ARG A 32 -3.76 1.20 -8.26
C ARG A 32 -3.31 0.44 -7.01
N LEU A 33 -2.06 0.01 -6.96
CA LEU A 33 -1.47 -0.64 -5.78
C LEU A 33 -1.28 0.38 -4.65
N ASP A 34 -0.76 1.56 -4.95
CA ASP A 34 -0.54 2.65 -3.97
C ASP A 34 -1.85 3.08 -3.30
N ARG A 35 -2.85 3.47 -4.11
CA ARG A 35 -4.18 3.84 -3.60
C ARG A 35 -4.83 2.75 -2.75
N LYS A 36 -4.50 1.48 -3.05
CA LYS A 36 -5.01 0.36 -2.26
C LYS A 36 -4.24 0.19 -0.96
N GLY A 37 -2.93 0.46 -0.95
CA GLY A 37 -2.10 0.58 0.25
C GLY A 37 -2.65 1.66 1.19
N GLU A 38 -2.73 2.90 0.71
CA GLU A 38 -3.23 4.07 1.46
C GLU A 38 -4.62 3.82 2.06
N ARG A 39 -5.54 3.24 1.27
CA ARG A 39 -6.90 2.94 1.76
C ARG A 39 -6.90 1.89 2.88
N ILE A 40 -5.93 0.98 2.90
CA ILE A 40 -5.81 -0.02 3.96
C ILE A 40 -5.20 0.61 5.21
N GLU A 41 -4.17 1.44 5.06
CA GLU A 41 -3.54 2.22 6.13
C GLU A 41 -4.58 3.09 6.85
N HIS A 42 -5.28 3.96 6.11
CA HIS A 42 -6.32 4.82 6.67
C HIS A 42 -7.45 4.04 7.37
N ARG A 43 -7.73 2.80 6.95
CA ARG A 43 -8.70 1.92 7.64
C ARG A 43 -8.18 1.33 8.94
N LEU A 44 -6.87 1.09 9.04
CA LEU A 44 -6.23 0.60 10.24
C LEU A 44 -6.10 1.72 11.26
N ASP A 45 -5.71 2.92 10.83
CA ASP A 45 -5.57 4.10 11.70
C ASP A 45 -6.92 4.49 12.29
N ALA A 46 -7.93 4.69 11.44
CA ALA A 46 -9.29 4.99 11.89
C ALA A 46 -9.91 3.90 12.77
N ARG A 47 -9.33 2.68 12.78
CA ARG A 47 -9.71 1.61 13.71
C ARG A 47 -8.92 1.70 15.02
N GLY A 48 -7.64 2.08 14.96
CA GLY A 48 -6.79 2.44 16.11
C GLY A 48 -7.45 3.52 16.95
N ASP A 49 -7.73 4.68 16.35
CA ASP A 49 -8.35 5.84 17.03
C ASP A 49 -9.66 5.47 17.74
N ARG A 50 -10.50 4.66 17.08
CA ARG A 50 -11.77 4.19 17.66
C ARG A 50 -11.59 3.28 18.87
N ILE A 51 -10.51 2.51 18.89
CA ILE A 51 -10.20 1.63 20.01
C ILE A 51 -9.59 2.45 21.15
N GLU A 52 -8.64 3.34 20.86
CA GLU A 52 -8.02 4.25 21.81
C GLU A 52 -9.09 5.08 22.55
N ALA A 53 -9.92 5.81 21.81
CA ALA A 53 -10.99 6.62 22.38
C ALA A 53 -11.97 5.82 23.27
N ARG A 54 -12.16 4.52 22.98
CA ARG A 54 -12.98 3.63 23.82
C ARG A 54 -12.28 3.27 25.13
N TYR A 55 -10.98 3.03 25.11
CA TYR A 55 -10.22 2.72 26.32
C TYR A 55 -10.06 3.97 27.20
N ASP A 56 -9.75 5.12 26.61
CA ASP A 56 -9.63 6.39 27.34
C ASP A 56 -10.92 6.74 28.06
N ARG A 57 -12.06 6.64 27.35
CA ARG A 57 -13.38 6.89 27.97
C ARG A 57 -13.62 5.94 29.15
N ARG A 58 -13.24 4.67 29.04
CA ARG A 58 -13.42 3.69 30.11
C ARG A 58 -12.48 3.94 31.28
N ALA A 59 -11.25 4.34 31.01
CA ALA A 59 -10.27 4.70 32.02
C ALA A 59 -10.71 5.96 32.77
N ALA A 60 -11.15 7.00 32.06
CA ALA A 60 -11.71 8.22 32.64
C ALA A 60 -12.91 7.93 33.55
N VAL A 61 -13.86 7.09 33.11
CA VAL A 61 -14.99 6.67 33.95
C VAL A 61 -14.50 5.91 35.19
N ALA A 62 -13.55 4.97 35.03
CA ALA A 62 -13.01 4.24 36.17
C ALA A 62 -12.31 5.17 37.18
N ALA A 63 -11.54 6.14 36.71
CA ALA A 63 -10.86 7.14 37.53
C ALA A 63 -11.86 8.05 38.26
N ALA A 64 -12.93 8.50 37.59
CA ALA A 64 -14.00 9.29 38.19
C ALA A 64 -14.72 8.55 39.34
N HIS A 65 -14.76 7.22 39.29
CA HIS A 65 -15.28 6.37 40.37
C HIS A 65 -14.22 5.98 41.41
N GLY A 66 -13.03 6.60 41.41
CA GLY A 66 -11.93 6.30 42.33
C GLY A 66 -11.23 4.95 42.07
N ARG A 67 -11.52 4.28 40.96
CA ARG A 67 -10.95 2.97 40.61
C ARG A 67 -9.65 3.13 39.81
N PHE A 68 -8.65 3.79 40.40
CA PHE A 68 -7.40 4.14 39.73
C PHE A 68 -6.63 2.92 39.16
N HIS A 69 -6.58 1.80 39.89
CA HIS A 69 -5.95 0.58 39.37
C HIS A 69 -6.67 -0.01 38.15
N LEU A 70 -8.00 0.13 38.08
CA LEU A 70 -8.75 -0.30 36.91
C LEU A 70 -8.49 0.64 35.72
N ALA A 71 -8.44 1.95 35.96
CA ALA A 71 -8.10 2.93 34.94
C ALA A 71 -6.72 2.63 34.31
N GLN A 72 -5.70 2.46 35.15
CA GLN A 72 -4.34 2.14 34.68
C GLN A 72 -4.29 0.81 33.89
N ARG A 73 -5.06 -0.20 34.31
CA ARG A 73 -5.16 -1.48 33.58
C ARG A 73 -5.88 -1.33 32.24
N LEU A 74 -6.82 -0.39 32.13
CA LEU A 74 -7.52 -0.09 30.88
C LEU A 74 -6.61 0.67 29.91
N ASP A 75 -5.84 1.64 30.39
CA ASP A 75 -4.85 2.37 29.59
C ASP A 75 -3.78 1.41 29.04
N ALA A 76 -3.17 0.61 29.91
CA ALA A 76 -2.17 -0.39 29.51
C ALA A 76 -2.73 -1.42 28.50
N ARG A 77 -4.04 -1.67 28.53
CA ARG A 77 -4.72 -2.53 27.56
C ARG A 77 -4.97 -1.82 26.23
N GLY A 78 -5.30 -0.52 26.25
CA GLY A 78 -5.37 0.34 25.07
C GLY A 78 -4.04 0.31 24.32
N GLU A 79 -2.96 0.70 25.00
CA GLU A 79 -1.57 0.68 24.52
C GLU A 79 -1.12 -0.65 23.91
N ARG A 80 -1.55 -1.77 24.50
CA ARG A 80 -1.21 -3.10 23.98
C ARG A 80 -1.96 -3.42 22.68
N ILE A 81 -3.18 -2.92 22.54
CA ILE A 81 -3.97 -3.12 21.32
C ILE A 81 -3.44 -2.21 20.22
N ASP A 82 -3.08 -0.98 20.56
CA ASP A 82 -2.50 -0.01 19.64
C ASP A 82 -1.22 -0.55 18.99
N ARG A 83 -0.25 -0.96 19.81
CA ARG A 83 0.97 -1.65 19.35
C ARG A 83 0.71 -2.91 18.52
N ARG A 84 -0.45 -3.55 18.65
CA ARG A 84 -0.82 -4.72 17.83
C ARG A 84 -1.37 -4.30 16.46
N LEU A 85 -2.06 -3.16 16.40
CA LEU A 85 -2.54 -2.58 15.16
C LEU A 85 -1.38 -2.01 14.35
N ASP A 86 -0.40 -1.34 14.97
CA ASP A 86 0.80 -0.84 14.29
C ASP A 86 1.55 -1.97 13.59
N ARG A 87 1.88 -3.03 14.35
CA ARG A 87 2.51 -4.25 13.81
C ARG A 87 1.69 -4.90 12.70
N LYS A 88 0.38 -4.69 12.67
CA LYS A 88 -0.48 -5.18 11.58
C LYS A 88 -0.42 -4.24 10.37
N GLY A 89 -0.31 -2.94 10.59
CA GLY A 89 -0.02 -1.92 9.58
C GLY A 89 1.30 -2.21 8.87
N GLU A 90 2.40 -2.30 9.62
CA GLU A 90 3.74 -2.63 9.09
C GLU A 90 3.75 -3.93 8.27
N ARG A 91 3.03 -4.96 8.73
CA ARG A 91 2.90 -6.22 7.97
C ARG A 91 2.12 -6.07 6.68
N ALA A 92 1.13 -5.18 6.67
CA ALA A 92 0.35 -4.89 5.48
C ALA A 92 1.18 -4.09 4.48
N GLU A 93 1.89 -3.06 4.94
CA GLU A 93 2.85 -2.26 4.17
C GLU A 93 3.90 -3.16 3.52
N ALA A 94 4.64 -3.96 4.31
CA ALA A 94 5.64 -4.88 3.79
C ALA A 94 5.07 -5.92 2.80
N ARG A 95 3.76 -6.22 2.86
CA ARG A 95 3.11 -7.10 1.87
C ARG A 95 2.86 -6.36 0.56
N TRP A 96 2.53 -5.08 0.62
CA TRP A 96 2.35 -4.21 -0.54
C TRP A 96 3.69 -3.92 -1.21
N ASP A 97 4.75 -3.62 -0.47
CA ASP A 97 6.09 -3.41 -1.03
C ASP A 97 6.54 -4.63 -1.81
N ARG A 98 6.48 -5.82 -1.20
CA ARG A 98 6.81 -7.08 -1.88
C ARG A 98 5.92 -7.36 -3.10
N ARG A 99 4.73 -6.75 -3.18
CA ARG A 99 3.87 -6.87 -4.35
C ARG A 99 4.30 -5.88 -5.44
N GLY A 100 4.67 -4.65 -5.08
CA GLY A 100 5.35 -3.68 -5.94
C GLY A 100 6.62 -4.27 -6.54
N ASP A 101 7.55 -4.74 -5.71
CA ASP A 101 8.82 -5.34 -6.16
C ASP A 101 8.64 -6.50 -7.16
N ARG A 102 7.55 -7.27 -7.02
CA ARG A 102 7.23 -8.38 -7.92
C ARG A 102 6.65 -7.90 -9.23
N PHE A 103 5.88 -6.82 -9.19
CA PHE A 103 5.39 -6.14 -10.38
C PHE A 103 6.56 -5.53 -11.14
N ASP A 104 7.43 -4.77 -10.47
CA ASP A 104 8.60 -4.11 -11.06
C ASP A 104 9.51 -5.14 -11.73
N ARG A 105 9.89 -6.21 -11.01
CA ARG A 105 10.70 -7.29 -11.58
C ARG A 105 10.06 -8.00 -12.78
N ARG A 106 8.72 -8.04 -12.87
CA ARG A 106 8.04 -8.62 -14.03
C ARG A 106 8.00 -7.63 -15.19
N TRP A 107 7.93 -6.34 -14.86
CA TRP A 107 7.88 -5.24 -15.79
C TRP A 107 9.25 -5.02 -16.46
N ASP A 108 10.32 -4.98 -15.67
CA ASP A 108 11.71 -4.85 -16.14
C ASP A 108 12.13 -5.95 -17.10
N ARG A 109 11.56 -7.16 -16.95
CA ARG A 109 11.81 -8.28 -17.89
C ARG A 109 11.05 -8.15 -19.21
N ARG A 110 10.06 -7.27 -19.29
CA ARG A 110 9.20 -7.05 -20.45
C ARG A 110 9.57 -5.79 -21.23
N SER A 111 10.18 -4.80 -20.57
CA SER A 111 10.76 -3.59 -21.17
C SER A 111 12.14 -3.85 -21.76
#